data_AF-A0A317CGW8-F1
#
_entry.id   AF-A0A317CGW8-F1
#
_cell.length_a   1.000
_cell.length_b   1.000
_cell.length_c   1.000
_cell.angle_alpha   90.00
_cell.angle_beta   90.00
_cell.angle_gamma   90.00
#
_symmetry.space_group_name_H-M   'P 1'
#
loop_
_entity.id
_entity.type
_entity.pdbx_description
1 polymer ?
#
loop_
_entity_poly.entity_id
_entity_poly.type
_entity_poly.pdbx_seq_one_letter_code
_entity_poly.pdbx_strand_id
1 'polypeptide(L)'
;MPTRWRRYLLPLTLLSILLPVTAHATTPQWDHKWRCGKEIQIKKSHIQYLKRKKLIQAYRLNGKALPLLMSEDYAGSGLILYTRLNHRWRAYPIANASISMGVYSTASHFRIAIFGMSRYHRLSMVNIKNQLRHVSCNILPLPNEIKSEDTQFLSIQDFNVLPSGTGQLLGASYDFNKAESSKLRWFRYHTHNWGYRWDKPGPIRAPKKGTKLKGSFYRTQMFPAPDWLTNSLFKQAR
;
A
#
# COMPACT_ATOMS: atom_id res chain seq x y z
N MET A 1 31.37 -41.75 -75.06
CA MET A 1 32.24 -41.18 -74.01
C MET A 1 31.38 -40.28 -73.12
N PRO A 2 31.28 -40.54 -71.80
CA PRO A 2 30.28 -39.89 -70.94
C PRO A 2 30.82 -38.61 -70.29
N THR A 3 30.04 -37.53 -70.34
CA THR A 3 30.33 -36.26 -69.66
C THR A 3 29.70 -36.24 -68.26
N ARG A 4 30.56 -36.28 -67.23
CA ARG A 4 30.23 -36.19 -65.80
C ARG A 4 29.81 -34.76 -65.41
N TRP A 5 28.63 -34.61 -64.82
CA TRP A 5 28.20 -33.38 -64.14
C TRP A 5 28.67 -33.39 -62.68
N ARG A 6 29.49 -32.41 -62.29
CA ARG A 6 29.90 -32.15 -60.89
C ARG A 6 28.77 -31.42 -60.16
N ARG A 7 28.24 -32.03 -59.09
CA ARG A 7 27.36 -31.38 -58.11
C ARG A 7 28.21 -30.56 -57.14
N TYR A 8 27.98 -29.25 -57.09
CA TYR A 8 28.49 -28.39 -56.02
C TYR A 8 27.51 -28.45 -54.84
N LEU A 9 27.97 -28.94 -53.69
CA LEU A 9 27.28 -28.87 -52.40
C LEU A 9 27.74 -27.59 -51.70
N LEU A 10 26.84 -26.61 -51.59
CA LEU A 10 27.00 -25.45 -50.71
C LEU A 10 26.65 -25.88 -49.27
N PRO A 11 27.51 -25.64 -48.26
CA PRO A 11 27.16 -25.91 -46.89
C PRO A 11 26.26 -24.79 -46.34
N LEU A 12 25.07 -25.17 -45.88
CA LEU A 12 24.15 -24.29 -45.19
C LEU A 12 24.66 -24.08 -43.75
N THR A 13 25.32 -22.96 -43.48
CA THR A 13 25.70 -22.57 -42.11
C THR A 13 24.45 -22.10 -41.35
N LEU A 14 23.93 -22.96 -40.48
CA LEU A 14 22.89 -22.62 -39.52
C LEU A 14 23.44 -21.66 -38.46
N LEU A 15 23.10 -20.38 -38.57
CA LEU A 15 23.30 -19.37 -37.53
C LEU A 15 22.21 -19.56 -36.46
N SER A 16 22.54 -20.26 -35.37
CA SER A 16 21.64 -20.36 -34.21
C SER A 16 21.64 -19.03 -33.44
N ILE A 17 20.68 -18.16 -33.76
CA ILE A 17 20.42 -16.93 -33.01
C ILE A 17 19.81 -17.34 -31.66
N LEU A 18 20.64 -17.37 -30.61
CA LEU A 18 20.21 -17.46 -29.22
C LEU A 18 19.49 -16.17 -28.84
N LEU A 19 18.17 -16.11 -29.05
CA LEU A 19 17.34 -15.07 -28.48
C LEU A 19 17.37 -15.20 -26.96
N PRO A 20 17.81 -14.17 -26.21
CA PRO A 20 17.77 -14.21 -24.76
C PRO A 20 16.31 -14.27 -24.31
N VAL A 21 15.89 -15.41 -23.77
CA VAL A 21 14.60 -15.57 -23.11
C VAL A 21 14.64 -14.68 -21.86
N THR A 22 14.18 -13.44 -22.01
CA THR A 22 13.96 -12.56 -20.86
C THR A 22 12.79 -13.15 -20.08
N ALA A 23 13.10 -13.85 -18.99
CA ALA A 23 12.10 -14.36 -18.05
C ALA A 23 11.30 -13.16 -17.51
N HIS A 24 10.13 -12.92 -18.09
CA HIS A 24 9.23 -11.89 -17.64
C HIS A 24 8.68 -12.32 -16.28
N ALA A 25 9.22 -11.74 -15.19
CA ALA A 25 8.64 -11.95 -13.87
C ALA A 25 7.14 -11.61 -13.94
N THR A 26 6.32 -12.64 -13.76
CA THR A 26 4.86 -12.59 -13.84
C THR A 26 4.31 -11.61 -12.81
N THR A 27 3.26 -10.87 -13.17
CA THR A 27 2.59 -9.94 -12.26
C THR A 27 2.04 -10.72 -11.06
N PRO A 28 2.52 -10.46 -9.84
CA PRO A 28 1.98 -11.07 -8.63
C PRO A 28 0.48 -10.80 -8.53
N GLN A 29 -0.29 -11.83 -8.20
CA GLN A 29 -1.72 -11.70 -7.98
C GLN A 29 -2.04 -11.68 -6.49
N TRP A 30 -3.08 -10.93 -6.12
CA TRP A 30 -3.67 -11.01 -4.80
C TRP A 30 -4.17 -12.44 -4.53
N ASP A 31 -3.80 -13.02 -3.39
CA ASP A 31 -4.29 -14.32 -2.97
C ASP A 31 -5.61 -14.16 -2.19
N HIS A 32 -6.67 -14.84 -2.61
CA HIS A 32 -7.98 -14.80 -1.96
C HIS A 32 -7.96 -15.24 -0.48
N LYS A 33 -6.93 -15.99 -0.05
CA LYS A 33 -6.73 -16.39 1.35
C LYS A 33 -6.13 -15.28 2.20
N TRP A 34 -5.56 -14.24 1.60
CA TRP A 34 -4.97 -13.14 2.33
C TRP A 34 -6.03 -12.35 3.08
N ARG A 35 -5.79 -12.15 4.38
CA ARG A 35 -6.66 -11.39 5.27
C ARG A 35 -5.90 -10.17 5.78
N CYS A 36 -6.60 -9.05 5.91
CA CYS A 36 -5.96 -7.81 6.33
C CYS A 36 -5.21 -7.96 7.66
N GLY A 37 -3.94 -7.53 7.69
CA GLY A 37 -3.10 -7.56 8.89
C GLY A 37 -2.65 -8.97 9.34
N LYS A 38 -2.93 -10.03 8.56
CA LYS A 38 -2.42 -11.39 8.85
C LYS A 38 -1.09 -11.63 8.16
N GLU A 39 -0.13 -12.19 8.88
CA GLU A 39 1.21 -12.43 8.34
C GLU A 39 1.15 -13.40 7.16
N ILE A 40 1.88 -13.09 6.08
CA ILE A 40 2.03 -13.93 4.90
C ILE A 40 3.51 -14.20 4.62
N GLN A 41 3.78 -15.28 3.88
CA GLN A 41 5.12 -15.55 3.38
C GLN A 41 5.52 -14.53 2.32
N ILE A 42 6.74 -14.01 2.44
CA ILE A 42 7.34 -13.12 1.45
C ILE A 42 7.90 -13.98 0.32
N LYS A 43 7.34 -13.86 -0.89
CA LYS A 43 7.80 -14.58 -2.08
C LYS A 43 8.88 -13.80 -2.82
N LYS A 44 9.97 -14.46 -3.19
CA LYS A 44 11.11 -13.81 -3.88
C LYS A 44 10.71 -13.19 -5.22
N SER A 45 9.87 -13.88 -6.00
CA SER A 45 9.33 -13.39 -7.27
C SER A 45 8.52 -12.11 -7.12
N HIS A 46 7.74 -11.98 -6.03
CA HIS A 46 6.95 -10.78 -5.76
C HIS A 46 7.86 -9.58 -5.50
N ILE A 47 8.87 -9.74 -4.63
CA ILE A 47 9.80 -8.65 -4.33
C ILE A 47 10.61 -8.26 -5.57
N GLN A 48 11.03 -9.21 -6.39
CA GLN A 48 11.72 -8.92 -7.65
C GLN A 48 10.86 -8.08 -8.61
N TYR A 49 9.59 -8.47 -8.78
CA TYR A 49 8.62 -7.72 -9.58
C TYR A 49 8.45 -6.29 -9.05
N LEU A 50 8.19 -6.15 -7.75
CA LEU A 50 7.91 -4.87 -7.10
C LEU A 50 9.12 -3.92 -7.17
N LYS A 51 10.33 -4.45 -7.00
CA LYS A 51 11.58 -3.68 -7.17
C LYS A 51 11.74 -3.18 -8.60
N ARG A 52 11.57 -4.06 -9.60
CA ARG A 52 11.69 -3.70 -11.03
C ARG A 52 10.70 -2.61 -11.42
N LYS A 53 9.50 -2.64 -10.84
CA LYS A 53 8.44 -1.65 -11.09
C LYS A 53 8.52 -0.41 -10.18
N LYS A 54 9.50 -0.34 -9.26
CA LYS A 54 9.65 0.75 -8.26
C LYS A 54 8.37 0.96 -7.41
N LEU A 55 7.68 -0.13 -7.07
CA LEU A 55 6.42 -0.11 -6.33
C LEU A 55 6.60 -0.24 -4.81
N ILE A 56 7.84 -0.23 -4.31
CA ILE A 56 8.14 -0.31 -2.88
C ILE A 56 8.54 1.06 -2.36
N GLN A 57 7.82 1.55 -1.37
CA GLN A 57 8.02 2.85 -0.74
C GLN A 57 8.45 2.68 0.72
N ALA A 58 9.25 3.63 1.20
CA ALA A 58 9.61 3.79 2.60
C ALA A 58 8.95 5.05 3.17
N TYR A 59 8.90 5.13 4.50
CA TYR A 59 8.29 6.26 5.21
C TYR A 59 9.22 6.81 6.25
N ARG A 60 9.24 8.12 6.42
CA ARG A 60 10.03 8.82 7.44
C ARG A 60 9.21 9.83 8.21
N LEU A 61 9.58 10.06 9.46
CA LEU A 61 9.04 11.13 10.28
C LEU A 61 10.20 11.95 10.84
N ASN A 62 10.16 13.27 10.64
CA ASN A 62 11.22 14.20 11.07
C ASN A 62 12.62 13.73 10.63
N GLY A 63 12.75 13.33 9.36
CA GLY A 63 14.00 12.85 8.77
C GLY A 63 14.40 11.40 9.13
N LYS A 64 13.78 10.79 10.15
CA LYS A 64 14.08 9.42 10.58
C LYS A 64 13.22 8.40 9.84
N ALA A 65 13.85 7.42 9.20
CA ALA A 65 13.16 6.34 8.51
C ALA A 65 12.43 5.42 9.51
N LEU A 66 11.20 5.06 9.19
CA LEU A 66 10.46 4.04 9.90
C LEU A 66 10.98 2.65 9.49
N PRO A 67 10.96 1.66 10.41
CA PRO A 67 11.37 0.28 10.12
C PRO A 67 10.31 -0.51 9.33
N LEU A 68 9.71 0.12 8.32
CA LEU A 68 8.70 -0.48 7.46
C LEU A 68 8.84 -0.04 6.00
N LEU A 69 8.31 -0.86 5.12
CA LEU A 69 8.11 -0.60 3.70
C LEU A 69 6.66 -0.88 3.35
N MET A 70 6.15 -0.26 2.29
CA MET A 70 4.86 -0.63 1.72
C MET A 70 5.00 -0.85 0.22
N SER A 71 4.35 -1.88 -0.30
CA SER A 71 4.14 -2.00 -1.74
C SER A 71 2.76 -1.47 -2.12
N GLU A 72 2.70 -0.67 -3.16
CA GLU A 72 1.46 -0.13 -3.72
C GLU A 72 1.31 -0.62 -5.16
N ASP A 73 0.71 -1.81 -5.33
CA ASP A 73 0.57 -2.47 -6.63
C ASP A 73 -0.92 -2.66 -6.97
N TYR A 74 -1.54 -1.58 -7.44
CA TYR A 74 -2.98 -1.50 -7.68
C TYR A 74 -3.50 -2.56 -8.68
N ALA A 75 -2.67 -2.98 -9.65
CA ALA A 75 -3.03 -3.94 -10.68
C ALA A 75 -2.60 -5.39 -10.38
N GLY A 76 -1.92 -5.62 -9.26
CA GLY A 76 -1.34 -6.93 -8.93
C GLY A 76 -1.53 -7.31 -7.46
N SER A 77 -0.44 -7.23 -6.70
CA SER A 77 -0.37 -7.70 -5.31
C SER A 77 -1.09 -6.81 -4.30
N GLY A 78 -1.64 -5.67 -4.71
CA GLY A 78 -2.36 -4.73 -3.84
C GLY A 78 -1.45 -3.97 -2.89
N LEU A 79 -2.03 -3.57 -1.76
CA LEU A 79 -1.33 -2.86 -0.69
C LEU A 79 -0.79 -3.87 0.33
N ILE A 80 0.53 -3.97 0.47
CA ILE A 80 1.18 -4.86 1.45
C ILE A 80 2.15 -4.06 2.30
N LEU A 81 2.03 -4.19 3.61
CA LEU A 81 2.97 -3.66 4.59
C LEU A 81 4.07 -4.70 4.85
N TYR A 82 5.33 -4.28 4.78
CA TYR A 82 6.47 -5.04 5.23
C TYR A 82 7.06 -4.36 6.46
N THR A 83 7.22 -5.09 7.56
CA THR A 83 7.85 -4.55 8.79
C THR A 83 9.13 -5.32 9.10
N ARG A 84 10.14 -4.63 9.63
CA ARG A 84 11.37 -5.26 10.09
C ARG A 84 11.47 -5.21 11.61
N LEU A 85 11.41 -6.37 12.27
CA LEU A 85 11.55 -6.51 13.71
C LEU A 85 12.65 -7.54 14.01
N ASN A 86 13.62 -7.19 14.87
CA ASN A 86 14.76 -8.05 15.22
C ASN A 86 15.44 -8.64 13.98
N HIS A 87 15.73 -7.78 12.99
CA HIS A 87 16.30 -8.14 11.69
C HIS A 87 15.46 -9.08 10.81
N ARG A 88 14.27 -9.53 11.23
CA ARG A 88 13.37 -10.36 10.44
C ARG A 88 12.29 -9.53 9.76
N TRP A 89 12.11 -9.75 8.47
CA TRP A 89 11.02 -9.19 7.69
C TRP A 89 9.74 -10.01 7.86
N ARG A 90 8.62 -9.29 7.93
CA ARG A 90 7.26 -9.85 7.96
C ARG A 90 6.40 -9.06 6.98
N ALA A 91 5.46 -9.72 6.32
CA ALA A 91 4.54 -9.08 5.38
C ALA A 91 3.10 -9.22 5.85
N TYR A 92 2.34 -8.13 5.71
CA TYR A 92 0.95 -8.01 6.13
C TYR A 92 0.17 -7.39 4.97
N PRO A 93 -0.66 -8.17 4.26
CA PRO A 93 -1.53 -7.63 3.23
C PRO A 93 -2.56 -6.71 3.89
N ILE A 94 -2.89 -5.60 3.24
CA ILE A 94 -3.87 -4.62 3.71
C ILE A 94 -5.16 -4.74 2.89
N ALA A 95 -5.06 -4.54 1.58
CA ALA A 95 -6.19 -4.65 0.68
C ALA A 95 -5.76 -4.89 -0.78
N ASN A 96 -6.56 -5.64 -1.51
CA ASN A 96 -6.42 -5.78 -2.96
C ASN A 96 -6.75 -4.45 -3.65
N ALA A 97 -6.07 -4.16 -4.77
CA ALA A 97 -6.29 -2.99 -5.61
C ALA A 97 -6.46 -1.71 -4.77
N SER A 98 -5.46 -1.44 -3.93
CA SER A 98 -5.50 -0.41 -2.90
C SER A 98 -4.23 0.43 -2.92
N ILE A 99 -4.40 1.71 -2.56
CA ILE A 99 -3.34 2.69 -2.39
C ILE A 99 -3.32 3.21 -0.95
N SER A 100 -2.17 3.71 -0.51
CA SER A 100 -2.06 4.37 0.78
C SER A 100 -2.76 5.73 0.75
N MET A 101 -3.64 5.98 1.72
CA MET A 101 -4.26 7.27 1.94
C MET A 101 -3.52 8.12 2.96
N GLY A 102 -2.64 7.50 3.74
CA GLY A 102 -1.83 8.20 4.72
C GLY A 102 -1.20 7.24 5.73
N VAL A 103 0.05 7.54 6.07
CA VAL A 103 0.79 6.87 7.15
C VAL A 103 1.06 7.90 8.23
N TYR A 104 0.74 7.54 9.46
CA TYR A 104 0.86 8.40 10.63
C TYR A 104 1.65 7.67 11.69
N SER A 105 2.53 8.36 12.39
CA SER A 105 3.33 7.77 13.46
C SER A 105 3.41 8.71 14.65
N THR A 106 3.46 8.15 15.85
CA THR A 106 3.87 8.91 17.03
C THR A 106 5.34 9.32 16.93
N ALA A 107 5.74 10.40 17.61
CA ALA A 107 7.12 10.88 17.60
C ALA A 107 8.16 9.79 17.98
N SER A 108 7.82 8.90 18.91
CA SER A 108 8.67 7.77 19.33
C SER A 108 8.59 6.52 18.43
N HIS A 109 7.78 6.57 17.36
CA HIS A 109 7.43 5.42 16.50
C HIS A 109 6.82 4.21 17.23
N PHE A 110 6.39 4.40 18.49
CA PHE A 110 5.76 3.35 19.27
C PHE A 110 4.42 2.91 18.69
N ARG A 111 3.70 3.83 18.04
CA ARG A 111 2.46 3.56 17.31
C ARG A 111 2.53 4.10 15.89
N ILE A 112 1.94 3.34 14.96
CA ILE A 112 1.81 3.70 13.55
C ILE A 112 0.40 3.36 13.10
N ALA A 113 -0.24 4.27 12.38
CA ALA A 113 -1.53 4.09 11.75
C ALA A 113 -1.37 4.26 10.24
N ILE A 114 -1.83 3.27 9.47
CA ILE A 114 -1.76 3.26 8.01
C ILE A 114 -3.17 3.14 7.48
N PHE A 115 -3.57 4.06 6.62
CA PHE A 115 -4.87 4.03 5.95
C PHE A 115 -4.69 3.61 4.50
N GLY A 116 -5.55 2.72 4.03
CA GLY A 116 -5.61 2.31 2.63
C GLY A 116 -7.03 2.37 2.10
N MET A 117 -7.21 2.83 0.88
CA MET A 117 -8.49 2.78 0.17
C MET A 117 -8.36 1.80 -0.98
N SER A 118 -9.27 0.85 -1.09
CA SER A 118 -9.36 -0.02 -2.27
C SER A 118 -10.28 0.56 -3.33
N ARG A 119 -10.12 0.08 -4.57
CA ARG A 119 -11.05 0.37 -5.68
C ARG A 119 -12.49 -0.08 -5.43
N TYR A 120 -12.68 -0.94 -4.44
CA TYR A 120 -13.98 -1.49 -4.05
C TYR A 120 -14.56 -0.72 -2.84
N HIS A 121 -14.16 0.53 -2.65
CA HIS A 121 -14.65 1.40 -1.58
C HIS A 121 -14.44 0.78 -0.19
N ARG A 122 -13.33 0.09 0.01
CA ARG A 122 -12.97 -0.49 1.30
C ARG A 122 -11.87 0.32 1.94
N LEU A 123 -12.25 1.11 2.95
CA LEU A 123 -11.31 1.83 3.80
C LEU A 123 -10.74 0.90 4.86
N SER A 124 -9.47 0.55 4.74
CA SER A 124 -8.73 -0.23 5.73
C SER A 124 -7.87 0.68 6.60
N MET A 125 -7.75 0.35 7.87
CA MET A 125 -6.76 0.91 8.78
C MET A 125 -5.92 -0.22 9.36
N VAL A 126 -4.60 -0.08 9.29
CA VAL A 126 -3.65 -0.90 10.02
C VAL A 126 -3.11 -0.11 11.19
N ASN A 127 -3.28 -0.67 12.39
CA ASN A 127 -2.75 -0.17 13.64
C ASN A 127 -1.55 -1.03 14.06
N ILE A 128 -0.40 -0.39 14.19
CA ILE A 128 0.82 -1.00 14.70
C ILE A 128 1.13 -0.40 16.07
N LYS A 129 1.42 -1.24 17.07
CA LYS A 129 1.87 -0.78 18.40
C LYS A 129 3.08 -1.56 18.90
N ASN A 130 3.70 -1.03 19.94
CA ASN A 130 4.83 -1.65 20.63
C ASN A 130 6.00 -1.92 19.69
N GLN A 131 6.40 -0.89 18.92
CA GLN A 131 7.52 -0.94 17.98
C GLN A 131 7.43 -2.15 17.01
N LEU A 132 6.33 -2.24 16.27
CA LEU A 132 6.07 -3.32 15.29
C LEU A 132 5.73 -4.71 15.86
N ARG A 133 5.65 -4.88 17.18
CA ARG A 133 5.34 -6.20 17.79
C ARG A 133 3.89 -6.63 17.60
N HIS A 134 2.97 -5.67 17.46
CA HIS A 134 1.56 -5.98 17.25
C HIS A 134 1.03 -5.23 16.04
N VAL A 135 0.50 -5.99 15.09
CA VAL A 135 -0.19 -5.49 13.91
C VAL A 135 -1.65 -5.90 14.01
N SER A 136 -2.54 -4.94 13.88
CA SER A 136 -3.98 -5.14 13.81
C SER A 136 -4.51 -4.42 12.59
N CYS A 137 -5.49 -5.00 11.91
CA CYS A 137 -6.18 -4.35 10.83
C CYS A 137 -7.68 -4.38 11.07
N ASN A 138 -8.33 -3.28 10.75
CA ASN A 138 -9.76 -3.12 10.78
C ASN A 138 -10.23 -2.42 9.50
N ILE A 139 -11.46 -2.73 9.10
CA ILE A 139 -12.15 -2.02 8.03
C ILE A 139 -13.03 -0.97 8.67
N LEU A 140 -12.93 0.26 8.18
CA LEU A 140 -13.71 1.38 8.68
C LEU A 140 -15.04 1.44 7.94
N PRO A 141 -16.14 1.76 8.63
CA PRO A 141 -17.42 1.99 7.98
C PRO A 141 -17.32 3.18 7.04
N LEU A 142 -17.91 3.07 5.85
CA LEU A 142 -18.11 4.24 5.00
C LEU A 142 -19.29 5.08 5.51
N PRO A 143 -19.30 6.41 5.24
CA PRO A 143 -20.50 7.21 5.41
C PRO A 143 -21.63 6.66 4.55
N ASN A 144 -22.87 6.79 5.01
CA ASN A 144 -24.06 6.31 4.29
C ASN A 144 -24.16 6.85 2.87
N GLU A 145 -23.61 8.03 2.67
CA GLU A 145 -23.75 8.79 1.44
C GLU A 145 -22.64 8.52 0.43
N ILE A 146 -21.69 7.63 0.76
CA ILE A 146 -20.73 7.07 -0.18
C ILE A 146 -21.15 5.62 -0.42
N LYS A 147 -21.71 5.34 -1.60
CA LYS A 147 -22.05 3.96 -1.98
C LYS A 147 -20.84 3.28 -2.59
N SER A 148 -20.80 1.96 -2.48
CA SER A 148 -19.71 1.13 -3.03
C SER A 148 -19.66 1.10 -4.56
N GLU A 149 -20.75 1.49 -5.23
CA GLU A 149 -20.85 1.60 -6.68
C GLU A 149 -20.49 3.00 -7.22
N ASP A 150 -20.38 4.01 -6.34
CA ASP A 150 -20.08 5.38 -6.75
C ASP A 150 -18.58 5.54 -7.06
N THR A 151 -18.20 6.40 -8.01
CA THR A 151 -16.78 6.79 -8.22
C THR A 151 -16.22 7.67 -7.10
N GLN A 152 -16.98 7.84 -6.01
CA GLN A 152 -16.68 8.69 -4.88
C GLN A 152 -15.73 8.00 -3.91
N PHE A 153 -14.44 8.33 -3.98
CA PHE A 153 -13.45 7.80 -3.04
C PHE A 153 -13.30 8.73 -1.82
N LEU A 154 -13.50 8.16 -0.63
CA LEU A 154 -13.18 8.86 0.61
C LEU A 154 -11.66 9.02 0.73
N SER A 155 -11.23 10.27 0.76
CA SER A 155 -9.86 10.66 1.03
C SER A 155 -9.64 10.98 2.51
N ILE A 156 -8.50 10.55 3.06
CA ILE A 156 -8.10 10.87 4.43
C ILE A 156 -7.48 12.27 4.45
N GLN A 157 -8.12 13.20 5.15
CA GLN A 157 -7.70 14.60 5.22
C GLN A 157 -6.84 14.86 6.44
N ASP A 158 -7.24 14.34 7.61
CA ASP A 158 -6.46 14.43 8.83
C ASP A 158 -6.82 13.31 9.80
N PHE A 159 -5.89 12.93 10.67
CA PHE A 159 -6.07 11.88 11.67
C PHE A 159 -5.26 12.19 12.91
N ASN A 160 -5.88 12.09 14.08
CA ASN A 160 -5.13 12.14 15.32
C ASN A 160 -5.83 11.43 16.49
N VAL A 161 -5.02 11.05 17.47
CA VAL A 161 -5.46 10.38 18.70
C VAL A 161 -4.73 11.00 19.89
N LEU A 162 -5.49 11.34 20.92
CA LEU A 162 -5.00 11.81 22.20
C LEU A 162 -4.35 10.67 23.01
N PRO A 163 -3.50 10.97 24.00
CA PRO A 163 -2.92 9.95 24.89
C PRO A 163 -3.96 9.07 25.61
N SER A 164 -5.18 9.57 25.81
CA SER A 164 -6.30 8.80 26.37
C SER A 164 -6.77 7.66 25.44
N GLY A 165 -6.36 7.65 24.18
CA GLY A 165 -6.86 6.73 23.15
C GLY A 165 -8.11 7.22 22.42
N THR A 166 -8.70 8.34 22.84
CA THR A 166 -9.77 9.01 22.09
C THR A 166 -9.17 9.73 20.88
N GLY A 167 -9.79 9.58 19.72
CA GLY A 167 -9.27 10.13 18.47
C GLY A 167 -10.34 10.48 17.46
N GLN A 168 -9.88 11.15 16.41
CA GLN A 168 -10.71 11.58 15.29
C GLN A 168 -10.00 11.30 13.97
N LEU A 169 -10.80 11.04 12.95
CA LEU A 169 -10.37 10.98 11.56
C LEU A 169 -11.31 11.89 10.74
N LEU A 170 -10.73 12.76 9.93
CA LEU A 170 -11.46 13.58 8.97
C LEU A 170 -11.30 12.97 7.58
N GLY A 171 -12.43 12.67 6.96
CA GLY A 171 -12.51 12.20 5.58
C GLY A 171 -13.21 13.22 4.70
N ALA A 172 -12.86 13.27 3.42
CA ALA A 172 -13.61 14.03 2.42
C ALA A 172 -13.79 13.25 1.12
N SER A 173 -14.92 13.44 0.46
CA SER A 173 -15.22 12.85 -0.85
C SER A 173 -15.83 13.90 -1.78
N TYR A 174 -15.54 13.80 -3.08
CA TYR A 174 -16.20 14.63 -4.08
C TYR A 174 -17.63 14.14 -4.32
N ASP A 175 -18.56 15.08 -4.46
CA ASP A 175 -19.95 14.81 -4.87
C ASP A 175 -20.07 15.08 -6.37
N PHE A 176 -20.14 14.01 -7.18
CA PHE A 176 -20.24 14.12 -8.64
C PHE A 176 -21.68 14.28 -9.15
N ASN A 177 -22.69 14.19 -8.28
CA ASN A 177 -24.10 14.23 -8.66
C ASN A 177 -24.69 15.65 -8.73
N LYS A 178 -23.86 16.69 -8.59
CA LYS A 178 -24.29 18.10 -8.66
C LYS A 178 -23.63 18.77 -9.85
N ALA A 179 -24.46 19.41 -10.68
CA ALA A 179 -24.10 20.04 -11.96
C ALA A 179 -23.06 21.18 -11.82
N GLU A 180 -22.88 21.71 -10.61
CA GLU A 180 -21.73 22.54 -10.26
C GLU A 180 -20.66 21.67 -9.58
N SER A 181 -19.56 21.49 -10.31
CA SER A 181 -18.30 20.90 -9.85
C SER A 181 -17.91 21.29 -8.40
N SER A 182 -17.35 20.32 -7.66
CA SER A 182 -16.31 20.47 -6.62
C SER A 182 -16.67 20.58 -5.13
N LYS A 183 -17.94 20.52 -4.68
CA LYS A 183 -18.20 20.61 -3.23
C LYS A 183 -17.82 19.32 -2.50
N LEU A 184 -16.62 19.27 -1.94
CA LEU A 184 -16.18 18.22 -1.03
C LEU A 184 -17.18 18.04 0.11
N ARG A 185 -17.68 16.83 0.27
CA ARG A 185 -18.44 16.40 1.44
C ARG A 185 -17.47 15.96 2.51
N TRP A 186 -17.65 16.46 3.72
CA TRP A 186 -16.76 16.21 4.84
C TRP A 186 -17.41 15.30 5.86
N PHE A 187 -16.62 14.39 6.41
CA PHE A 187 -17.06 13.39 7.36
C PHE A 187 -16.11 13.34 8.55
N ARG A 188 -16.67 13.06 9.73
CA ARG A 188 -15.89 12.86 10.94
C ARG A 188 -16.14 11.48 11.51
N TYR A 189 -15.04 10.81 11.81
CA TYR A 189 -14.98 9.54 12.50
C TYR A 189 -14.49 9.76 13.92
N HIS A 190 -14.95 8.89 14.83
CA HIS A 190 -14.53 8.88 16.22
C HIS A 190 -14.02 7.50 16.62
N THR A 191 -13.01 7.48 17.49
CA THR A 191 -12.51 6.27 18.14
C THR A 191 -12.27 6.56 19.61
N HIS A 192 -12.46 5.55 20.44
CA HIS A 192 -12.19 5.59 21.88
C HIS A 192 -11.05 4.65 22.30
N ASN A 193 -10.41 3.99 21.34
CA ASN A 193 -9.43 2.94 21.60
C ASN A 193 -8.27 2.95 20.61
N TRP A 194 -7.64 4.11 20.39
CA TRP A 194 -6.47 4.24 19.53
C TRP A 194 -6.70 3.82 18.07
N GLY A 195 -7.95 3.85 17.58
CA GLY A 195 -8.30 3.49 16.21
C GLY A 195 -8.51 2.00 15.97
N TYR A 196 -8.55 1.16 17.01
CA TYR A 196 -8.88 -0.27 16.86
C TYR A 196 -10.35 -0.49 16.48
N ARG A 197 -11.23 0.40 16.93
CA ARG A 197 -12.64 0.47 16.54
C ARG A 197 -13.00 1.92 16.22
N TRP A 198 -13.92 2.06 15.29
CA TRP A 198 -14.40 3.36 14.83
C TRP A 198 -15.92 3.35 14.81
N ASP A 199 -16.48 4.45 15.28
CA ASP A 199 -17.90 4.69 15.15
C ASP A 199 -18.24 5.02 13.70
N LYS A 200 -19.51 4.83 13.34
CA LYS A 200 -20.00 5.21 12.02
C LYS A 200 -19.82 6.72 11.83
N PRO A 201 -19.22 7.17 10.71
CA PRO A 201 -18.95 8.58 10.52
C PRO A 201 -20.24 9.37 10.27
N GLY A 202 -20.24 10.62 10.72
CA GLY A 202 -21.30 11.59 10.42
C GLY A 202 -20.80 12.71 9.50
N PRO A 203 -21.69 13.35 8.73
CA PRO A 203 -21.34 14.51 7.93
C PRO A 203 -20.99 15.70 8.82
N ILE A 204 -20.04 16.52 8.39
CA ILE A 204 -19.66 17.78 9.04
C ILE A 204 -19.56 18.90 8.00
N ARG A 205 -19.56 20.15 8.47
CA ARG A 205 -19.12 21.28 7.65
C ARG A 205 -17.62 21.19 7.39
N ALA A 206 -17.18 21.72 6.25
CA ALA A 206 -15.76 21.81 5.92
C ALA A 206 -14.99 22.51 7.07
N PRO A 207 -13.89 21.91 7.55
CA PRO A 207 -13.04 22.56 8.55
C PRO A 207 -12.46 23.88 8.01
N LYS A 208 -12.17 24.83 8.90
CA LYS A 208 -11.43 26.05 8.52
C LYS A 208 -10.06 25.66 7.96
N LYS A 209 -9.61 26.35 6.91
CA LYS A 209 -8.29 26.11 6.29
C LYS A 209 -7.19 26.13 7.36
N GLY A 210 -6.32 25.12 7.35
CA GLY A 210 -5.22 24.99 8.32
C GLY A 210 -5.59 24.36 9.66
N THR A 211 -6.88 24.03 9.90
CA THR A 211 -7.28 23.27 11.09
C THR A 211 -6.60 21.91 11.10
N LYS A 212 -5.95 21.56 12.21
CA LYS A 212 -5.39 20.23 12.45
C LYS A 212 -6.01 19.61 13.70
N LEU A 213 -6.26 18.31 13.64
CA LEU A 213 -6.64 17.51 14.78
C LEU A 213 -5.48 17.45 15.79
N LYS A 214 -5.79 17.72 17.05
CA LYS A 214 -4.82 17.61 18.16
C LYS A 214 -4.58 16.14 18.51
N GLY A 215 -3.34 15.81 18.84
CA GLY A 215 -2.99 14.50 19.39
C GLY A 215 -1.54 14.12 19.16
N SER A 216 -1.28 12.81 19.26
CA SER A 216 0.06 12.23 19.34
C SER A 216 0.65 11.80 18.00
N PHE A 217 -0.16 11.77 16.94
CA PHE A 217 0.24 11.29 15.62
C PHE A 217 0.66 12.43 14.70
N TYR A 218 1.68 12.14 13.91
CA TYR A 218 2.20 13.00 12.86
C TYR A 218 2.17 12.24 11.54
N ARG A 219 1.75 12.92 10.47
CA ARG A 219 1.80 12.35 9.13
C ARG A 219 3.25 12.15 8.72
N THR A 220 3.55 10.98 8.19
CA THR A 220 4.89 10.64 7.70
C THR A 220 5.06 11.06 6.25
N GLN A 221 6.30 11.19 5.81
CA GLN A 221 6.65 11.46 4.43
C GLN A 221 7.05 10.16 3.73
N MET A 222 6.40 9.89 2.61
CA MET A 222 6.78 8.80 1.70
C MET A 222 8.04 9.17 0.92
N PHE A 223 8.92 8.20 0.68
CA PHE A 223 10.08 8.35 -0.18
C PHE A 223 10.46 7.00 -0.83
N PRO A 224 11.19 7.00 -1.95
CA PRO A 224 11.66 5.78 -2.58
C PRO A 224 12.47 4.92 -1.61
N ALA A 225 12.14 3.62 -1.53
CA ALA A 225 12.84 2.72 -0.63
C ALA A 225 14.32 2.56 -1.08
N PRO A 226 15.31 2.76 -0.19
CA PRO A 226 16.72 2.59 -0.53
C PRO A 226 17.02 1.15 -0.97
N ASP A 227 17.93 0.97 -1.93
CA ASP A 227 18.28 -0.34 -2.48
C ASP A 227 18.78 -1.33 -1.42
N TRP A 228 19.60 -0.86 -0.47
CA TRP A 228 20.09 -1.72 0.61
C TRP A 228 18.95 -2.29 1.46
N LEU A 229 17.87 -1.51 1.66
CA LEU A 229 16.72 -1.90 2.48
C LEU A 229 15.83 -2.88 1.72
N THR A 230 15.55 -2.61 0.44
CA THR A 230 14.79 -3.54 -0.41
C THR A 230 15.57 -4.83 -0.70
N ASN A 231 16.91 -4.77 -0.79
CA ASN A 231 17.78 -5.93 -0.87
C ASN A 231 17.76 -6.75 0.42
N SER A 232 17.70 -6.11 1.58
CA SER A 232 17.53 -6.81 2.86
C SER A 232 16.21 -7.58 2.92
N LEU A 233 15.12 -7.00 2.39
CA LEU A 233 13.83 -7.68 2.26
C LEU A 233 13.94 -8.87 1.28
N PHE A 234 14.54 -8.65 0.12
CA PHE A 234 14.71 -9.68 -0.92
C PHE A 234 15.50 -10.90 -0.46
N LYS A 235 16.57 -10.70 0.33
CA LYS A 235 17.42 -11.79 0.86
C LYS A 235 16.66 -12.76 1.78
N GLN A 236 15.60 -12.31 2.45
CA GLN A 236 14.78 -13.14 3.34
C GLN A 236 13.53 -13.70 2.66
N ALA A 237 13.23 -13.24 1.45
CA ALA A 237 12.12 -13.76 0.67
C ALA A 237 12.42 -15.22 0.25
N ARG A 238 11.41 -16.08 0.38
CA ARG A 238 11.47 -17.49 0.03
C ARG A 238 10.99 -17.72 -1.40
#